data_AF-A0A1G0R8L1-F1
#
_entry.id   AF-A0A1G0R8L1-F1
#
_cell.length_a   1.000
_cell.length_b   1.000
_cell.length_c   1.000
_cell.angle_alpha   90.00
_cell.angle_beta   90.00
_cell.angle_gamma   90.00
#
_symmetry.space_group_name_H-M   'P 1'
#
loop_
_entity.id
_entity.type
_entity.pdbx_description
1 polymer ?
#
loop_
_entity_poly.entity_id
_entity_poly.type
_entity_poly.pdbx_seq_one_letter_code
_entity_poly.pdbx_strand_id
1 'polypeptide(L)'
;MKKILLIVFILTASMAVWAVSSTISTFRAFSNGANITVQWSTTDESNLKGFEIQRSGDNSAFKKVASVDANGKISDYKYVDEDALLKQGDNDPQVQSGKIYSYRIKSIFNDGNEELSESISVTHQTNSIRRTWGMIKELFR
;
A
#
# COMPACT_ATOMS: atom_id res chain seq x y z
N MET A 1 41.31 -35.22 -6.39
CA MET A 1 41.40 -34.04 -5.49
C MET A 1 41.07 -32.72 -6.19
N LYS A 2 41.59 -32.42 -7.39
CA LYS A 2 41.28 -31.17 -8.14
C LYS A 2 39.79 -30.99 -8.53
N LYS A 3 39.09 -32.09 -8.82
CA LYS A 3 37.64 -32.07 -9.16
C LYS A 3 36.71 -31.84 -7.95
N ILE A 4 37.16 -32.22 -6.73
CA ILE A 4 36.41 -31.99 -5.49
C ILE A 4 36.56 -30.52 -5.05
N LEU A 5 37.74 -29.94 -5.28
CA LEU A 5 38.03 -28.52 -5.00
C LEU A 5 37.20 -27.56 -5.89
N LEU A 6 36.89 -27.96 -7.13
CA LEU A 6 36.00 -27.20 -8.03
C LEU A 6 34.52 -27.25 -7.62
N ILE A 7 34.05 -28.34 -6.99
CA ILE A 7 32.66 -28.48 -6.54
C ILE A 7 32.39 -27.64 -5.29
N VAL A 8 33.37 -27.53 -4.38
CA VAL A 8 33.25 -26.71 -3.16
C VAL A 8 33.22 -25.21 -3.49
N PHE A 9 33.95 -24.77 -4.52
CA PHE A 9 33.97 -23.37 -4.94
C PHE A 9 32.67 -22.92 -5.64
N ILE A 10 31.95 -23.84 -6.28
CA ILE A 10 30.64 -23.56 -6.93
C ILE A 10 29.51 -23.55 -5.89
N LEU A 11 29.65 -24.27 -4.76
CA LEU A 11 28.65 -24.28 -3.69
C LEU A 11 28.69 -23.04 -2.78
N THR A 12 29.82 -22.34 -2.69
CA THR A 12 29.94 -21.10 -1.91
C THR A 12 29.53 -19.84 -2.69
N ALA A 13 29.28 -19.95 -4.00
CA ALA A 13 28.94 -18.83 -4.87
C ALA A 13 27.42 -18.53 -4.95
N SER A 14 26.56 -19.33 -4.31
CA SER A 14 25.11 -19.24 -4.47
C SER A 14 24.36 -18.43 -3.40
N MET A 15 25.05 -17.82 -2.44
CA MET A 15 24.40 -17.01 -1.39
C MET A 15 25.01 -15.62 -1.27
N ALA A 16 25.11 -14.89 -2.37
CA ALA A 16 24.98 -13.44 -2.28
C ALA A 16 23.50 -13.16 -2.02
N VAL A 17 23.09 -13.27 -0.75
CA VAL A 17 21.82 -12.72 -0.29
C VAL A 17 21.96 -11.23 -0.48
N TRP A 18 21.40 -10.70 -1.57
CA TRP A 18 21.23 -9.27 -1.72
C TRP A 18 20.36 -8.84 -0.55
N ALA A 19 20.97 -8.17 0.42
CA ALA A 19 20.23 -7.49 1.46
C ALA A 19 19.35 -6.46 0.73
N VAL A 20 18.07 -6.77 0.58
CA VAL A 20 17.08 -5.80 0.15
C VAL A 20 16.98 -4.84 1.33
N SER A 21 17.76 -3.77 1.26
CA SER A 21 17.65 -2.66 2.19
C SER A 21 16.28 -2.05 1.96
N SER A 22 15.35 -2.25 2.90
CA SER A 22 14.03 -1.64 2.77
C SER A 22 14.09 -0.19 3.21
N THR A 23 13.76 0.73 2.29
CA THR A 23 13.73 2.17 2.55
C THR A 23 12.59 2.55 3.51
N ILE A 24 11.56 1.70 3.58
CA ILE A 24 10.40 1.88 4.45
C ILE A 24 10.62 1.07 5.72
N SER A 25 10.51 1.75 6.88
CA SER A 25 10.62 1.16 8.21
C SER A 25 9.29 0.56 8.68
N THR A 26 8.22 1.34 8.55
CA THR A 26 6.89 0.92 8.97
C THR A 26 5.91 1.21 7.87
N PHE A 27 4.98 0.28 7.64
CA PHE A 27 3.90 0.45 6.69
C PHE A 27 2.62 -0.07 7.34
N ARG A 28 1.58 0.77 7.35
CA ARG A 28 0.30 0.45 7.97
C ARG A 28 -0.82 1.04 7.14
N ALA A 29 -1.91 0.30 7.03
CA ALA A 29 -3.13 0.81 6.43
C ALA A 29 -4.32 0.36 7.28
N PHE A 30 -5.26 1.27 7.52
CA PHE A 30 -6.45 0.99 8.32
C PHE A 30 -7.66 1.74 7.80
N SER A 31 -8.83 1.11 7.95
CA SER A 31 -10.12 1.71 7.63
C SER A 31 -10.60 2.55 8.81
N ASN A 32 -10.96 3.81 8.59
CA ASN A 32 -11.61 4.65 9.60
C ASN A 32 -13.16 4.64 9.49
N GLY A 33 -13.70 3.73 8.68
CA GLY A 33 -15.13 3.57 8.42
C GLY A 33 -15.69 4.48 7.31
N ALA A 34 -15.00 5.58 7.00
CA ALA A 34 -15.39 6.52 5.95
C ALA A 34 -14.30 6.78 4.91
N ASN A 35 -13.06 6.36 5.13
CA ASN A 35 -11.91 6.45 4.24
C ASN A 35 -10.90 5.35 4.66
N ILE A 36 -9.90 5.09 3.83
CA ILE A 36 -8.75 4.25 4.21
C ILE A 36 -7.54 5.16 4.41
N THR A 37 -6.91 5.07 5.58
CA THR A 37 -5.68 5.81 5.89
C THR A 37 -4.49 4.89 5.74
N VAL A 38 -3.53 5.31 4.93
CA VAL A 38 -2.25 4.65 4.68
C VAL A 38 -1.15 5.50 5.31
N GLN A 39 -0.33 4.88 6.15
CA GLN A 39 0.77 5.52 6.87
C GLN A 39 2.05 4.73 6.67
N TRP A 40 3.15 5.44 6.45
CA TRP A 40 4.46 4.83 6.37
C TRP A 40 5.54 5.75 6.91
N SER A 41 6.62 5.12 7.39
CA SER A 41 7.81 5.78 7.92
C SER A 41 9.01 5.31 7.12
N THR A 42 9.96 6.20 6.85
CA THR A 42 11.19 5.87 6.15
C THR A 42 12.35 5.60 7.12
N THR A 43 13.31 4.76 6.71
CA THR A 43 14.60 4.57 7.42
C THR A 43 15.71 5.42 6.80
N ASP A 44 15.64 5.64 5.48
CA ASP A 44 16.56 6.47 4.72
C ASP A 44 15.79 7.17 3.60
N GLU A 45 16.16 8.39 3.27
CA GLU A 45 15.62 9.16 2.14
C GLU A 45 16.71 9.89 1.35
N SER A 46 17.98 9.60 1.65
CA SER A 46 19.14 10.29 1.09
C SER A 46 19.16 10.34 -0.44
N ASN A 47 18.58 9.34 -1.09
CA ASN A 47 18.50 9.24 -2.55
C ASN A 47 17.07 9.05 -3.08
N LEU A 48 16.07 9.43 -2.30
CA LEU A 48 14.69 9.20 -2.67
C LEU A 48 14.11 10.40 -3.42
N LYS A 49 13.46 10.14 -4.56
CA LYS A 49 12.73 11.15 -5.34
C LYS A 49 11.29 11.29 -4.83
N GLY A 50 10.64 10.16 -4.58
CA GLY A 50 9.27 10.14 -4.09
C GLY A 50 8.68 8.74 -4.00
N PHE A 51 7.41 8.71 -3.63
CA PHE A 51 6.62 7.51 -3.42
C PHE A 51 5.44 7.49 -4.36
N GLU A 52 5.13 6.30 -4.87
CA GLU A 52 3.92 6.01 -5.59
C GLU A 52 3.07 5.01 -4.80
N ILE A 53 1.89 5.46 -4.39
CA ILE A 53 0.94 4.63 -3.64
C ILE A 53 0.07 3.92 -4.65
N GLN A 54 0.04 2.59 -4.54
CA GLN A 54 -0.74 1.74 -5.41
C GLN A 54 -1.79 0.96 -4.62
N ARG A 55 -2.99 0.86 -5.20
CA ARG A 55 -4.13 0.14 -4.64
C ARG A 55 -4.61 -0.92 -5.61
N SER A 56 -4.95 -2.08 -5.06
CA SER A 56 -5.74 -3.13 -5.70
C SER A 56 -7.05 -3.29 -4.93
N GLY A 57 -8.16 -3.50 -5.65
CA GLY A 57 -9.44 -3.91 -5.05
C GLY A 57 -9.77 -5.34 -5.44
N ASP A 58 -10.24 -6.16 -4.50
CA ASP A 58 -10.65 -7.56 -4.72
C ASP A 58 -9.67 -8.35 -5.62
N ASN A 59 -8.38 -8.29 -5.27
CA ASN A 59 -7.30 -9.03 -5.93
C ASN A 59 -7.07 -8.68 -7.42
N SER A 60 -7.49 -7.48 -7.84
CA SER A 60 -7.22 -6.95 -9.18
C SER A 60 -5.77 -6.43 -9.33
N ALA A 61 -5.40 -5.98 -10.53
CA ALA A 61 -4.10 -5.34 -10.75
C ALA A 61 -3.93 -4.07 -9.89
N PHE A 62 -2.75 -3.88 -9.31
CA PHE A 62 -2.39 -2.67 -8.59
C PHE A 62 -2.38 -1.47 -9.53
N LYS A 63 -3.09 -0.41 -9.16
CA LYS A 63 -3.15 0.86 -9.89
C LYS A 63 -2.60 1.96 -9.02
N LYS A 64 -1.88 2.90 -9.63
CA LYS A 64 -1.47 4.14 -8.97
C LYS A 64 -2.70 4.92 -8.51
N VAL A 65 -2.70 5.33 -7.24
CA VAL A 65 -3.75 6.19 -6.67
C VAL A 65 -3.17 7.56 -6.34
N ALA A 66 -1.94 7.61 -5.84
CA ALA A 66 -1.30 8.87 -5.49
C ALA A 66 0.22 8.83 -5.69
N SER A 67 0.79 10.03 -5.79
CA SER A 67 2.24 10.27 -5.81
C SER A 67 2.55 11.26 -4.69
N VAL A 68 3.56 10.97 -3.89
CA VAL A 68 4.01 11.82 -2.78
C VAL A 68 5.50 12.06 -2.94
N ASP A 69 5.92 13.32 -3.01
CA ASP A 69 7.34 13.65 -3.11
C ASP A 69 8.05 13.34 -1.78
N ALA A 70 9.31 12.92 -1.87
CA ALA A 70 10.12 12.66 -0.69
C ALA A 70 10.61 13.98 -0.09
N ASN A 71 10.69 14.05 1.24
CA ASN A 71 11.24 15.20 1.95
C ASN A 71 12.78 15.21 1.94
N GLY A 72 13.41 14.09 1.58
CA GLY A 72 14.86 13.92 1.56
C GLY A 72 15.47 13.71 2.96
N LYS A 73 14.62 13.44 3.96
CA LYS A 73 14.99 13.13 5.34
C LYS A 73 13.97 12.15 5.91
N ILE A 74 14.41 11.31 6.84
CA ILE A 74 13.55 10.40 7.59
C ILE A 74 12.28 11.11 8.06
N SER A 75 11.14 10.67 7.54
CA SER A 75 9.84 11.31 7.72
C SER A 75 8.72 10.28 7.83
N ASP A 76 7.65 10.69 8.51
CA ASP A 76 6.40 9.96 8.52
C ASP A 76 5.42 10.58 7.53
N TYR A 77 4.85 9.74 6.67
CA TYR A 77 3.88 10.16 5.67
C TYR A 77 2.51 9.57 5.96
N LYS A 78 1.49 10.32 5.53
CA LYS A 78 0.10 9.89 5.63
C LYS A 78 -0.62 10.21 4.33
N TYR A 79 -1.28 9.20 3.78
CA TYR A 79 -2.18 9.32 2.67
C TYR A 79 -3.59 8.86 3.08
N VAL A 80 -4.61 9.62 2.68
CA VAL A 80 -6.00 9.29 2.93
C VAL A 80 -6.66 9.01 1.59
N ASP A 81 -7.13 7.78 1.41
CA ASP A 81 -7.87 7.35 0.24
C ASP A 81 -9.36 7.57 0.47
N GLU A 82 -9.88 8.67 -0.08
CA GLU A 82 -11.30 9.02 -0.03
C GLU A 82 -12.11 8.31 -1.12
N ASP A 83 -11.45 7.93 -2.22
CA ASP A 83 -12.06 7.19 -3.33
C ASP A 83 -12.36 5.73 -3.00
N ALA A 84 -11.90 5.23 -1.85
CA ALA A 84 -12.24 3.91 -1.36
C ALA A 84 -13.77 3.71 -1.25
N LEU A 85 -14.53 4.78 -1.01
CA LEU A 85 -16.00 4.76 -0.97
C LEU A 85 -16.69 5.28 -2.23
N LEU A 86 -16.06 6.19 -2.99
CA LEU A 86 -16.74 6.94 -4.06
C LEU A 86 -17.05 6.12 -5.32
N LYS A 87 -16.47 4.92 -5.49
CA LYS A 87 -16.93 3.96 -6.51
C LYS A 87 -18.19 3.19 -6.09
N GLN A 88 -19.09 3.86 -5.41
CA GLN A 88 -20.42 3.37 -5.13
C GLN A 88 -21.38 4.25 -5.95
N GLY A 89 -21.55 3.91 -7.23
CA GLY A 89 -22.70 4.40 -7.97
C GLY A 89 -23.97 3.96 -7.24
N ASP A 90 -24.99 4.81 -7.21
CA ASP A 90 -26.25 4.67 -6.47
C ASP A 90 -27.04 3.35 -6.66
N ASN A 91 -26.54 2.39 -7.43
CA ASN A 91 -27.28 1.24 -7.96
C ASN A 91 -26.73 -0.14 -7.57
N ASP A 92 -25.76 -0.28 -6.65
CA ASP A 92 -25.27 -1.60 -6.21
C ASP A 92 -25.70 -1.92 -4.75
N PRO A 93 -26.69 -2.81 -4.54
CA PRO A 93 -27.15 -3.23 -3.21
C PRO A 93 -26.13 -4.08 -2.43
N GLN A 94 -24.99 -4.46 -3.02
CA GLN A 94 -23.99 -5.33 -2.39
C GLN A 94 -23.00 -4.59 -1.46
N VAL A 95 -23.49 -3.60 -0.69
CA VAL A 95 -22.70 -2.92 0.36
C VAL A 95 -22.97 -3.55 1.71
N GLN A 96 -22.76 -4.85 1.80
CA GLN A 96 -22.80 -5.58 3.07
C GLN A 96 -21.53 -6.40 3.35
N SER A 97 -20.67 -6.59 2.35
CA SER A 97 -19.39 -7.28 2.54
C SER A 97 -18.25 -6.30 2.49
N GLY A 98 -17.46 -6.22 3.57
CA GLY A 98 -16.30 -5.36 3.63
C GLY A 98 -15.35 -5.66 2.47
N LYS A 99 -15.18 -4.69 1.56
CA LYS A 99 -14.28 -4.85 0.41
C LYS A 99 -12.85 -4.92 0.91
N ILE A 100 -12.08 -5.83 0.34
CA ILE A 100 -10.66 -5.96 0.65
C ILE A 100 -9.88 -5.12 -0.34
N TYR A 101 -9.15 -4.13 0.19
CA TYR A 101 -8.23 -3.32 -0.57
C TYR A 101 -6.80 -3.67 -0.18
N SER A 102 -5.95 -3.93 -1.16
CA SER A 102 -4.52 -4.14 -0.93
C SER A 102 -3.74 -2.91 -1.35
N TYR A 103 -2.88 -2.42 -0.47
CA TYR A 103 -2.01 -1.28 -0.71
C TYR A 103 -0.56 -1.71 -0.73
N ARG A 104 0.22 -1.08 -1.60
CA ARG A 104 1.67 -1.16 -1.62
C ARG A 104 2.25 0.19 -2.02
N ILE A 105 3.48 0.45 -1.60
CA ILE A 105 4.21 1.68 -1.92
C ILE A 105 5.38 1.31 -2.80
N LYS A 106 5.55 2.11 -3.85
CA LYS A 106 6.70 2.04 -4.74
C LYS A 106 7.56 3.27 -4.50
N SER A 107 8.75 3.05 -3.96
CA SER A 107 9.78 4.07 -3.74
C SER A 107 10.55 4.28 -5.03
N ILE A 108 10.65 5.53 -5.48
CA ILE A 108 11.37 5.91 -6.70
C ILE A 108 12.61 6.69 -6.27
N PHE A 109 13.79 6.24 -6.66
CA PHE A 109 15.06 6.89 -6.35
C PHE A 109 15.47 7.89 -7.44
N ASN A 110 16.37 8.82 -7.13
CA ASN A 110 16.87 9.77 -8.14
C ASN A 110 17.66 9.08 -9.25
N ASP A 111 18.26 7.92 -8.96
CA ASP A 111 18.99 7.10 -9.94
C ASP A 111 18.05 6.31 -10.89
N GLY A 112 16.74 6.46 -10.74
CA GLY A 112 15.73 5.72 -11.50
C GLY A 112 15.51 4.28 -11.02
N ASN A 113 16.21 3.86 -9.96
CA ASN A 113 15.91 2.60 -9.29
C ASN A 113 14.53 2.68 -8.62
N GLU A 114 13.90 1.52 -8.46
CA GLU A 114 12.56 1.41 -7.89
C GLU A 114 12.53 0.28 -6.87
N GLU A 115 11.99 0.55 -5.69
CA GLU A 115 11.86 -0.43 -4.62
C GLU A 115 10.39 -0.55 -4.22
N LEU A 116 9.91 -1.78 -4.07
CA LEU A 116 8.53 -2.05 -3.68
C LEU A 116 8.47 -2.43 -2.21
N SER A 117 7.52 -1.86 -1.49
CA SER A 117 7.16 -2.29 -0.15
C SER A 117 6.42 -3.62 -0.15
N GLU A 118 6.29 -4.20 1.03
CA GLU A 118 5.29 -5.25 1.26
C GLU A 118 3.87 -4.75 0.95
N SER A 119 2.99 -5.67 0.58
CA SER A 119 1.57 -5.37 0.36
C SER A 119 0.75 -5.63 1.61
N ILE A 120 -0.05 -4.65 2.02
CA ILE A 120 -0.96 -4.76 3.16
C ILE A 120 -2.40 -4.76 2.67
N SER A 121 -3.18 -5.75 3.11
CA SER A 121 -4.60 -5.85 2.83
C SER A 121 -5.43 -5.29 3.99
N VAL A 122 -6.43 -4.48 3.65
CA VAL A 122 -7.34 -3.82 4.59
C VAL A 122 -8.77 -4.12 4.18
N THR A 123 -9.54 -4.64 5.11
CA THR A 123 -10.99 -4.80 4.95
C THR A 123 -11.69 -3.50 5.30
N HIS A 124 -12.36 -2.89 4.33
CA HIS A 124 -13.12 -1.66 4.54
C HIS A 124 -14.54 -1.97 4.97
N GLN A 125 -14.83 -1.79 6.26
CA GLN A 125 -16.17 -1.92 6.81
C GLN A 125 -16.84 -0.53 6.90
N THR A 126 -17.93 -0.31 6.16
CA THR A 126 -18.71 0.93 6.25
C THR A 126 -19.75 0.80 7.35
N ASN A 127 -19.81 1.76 8.27
CA ASN A 127 -20.84 1.76 9.33
C ASN A 127 -22.22 2.08 8.73
N SER A 128 -23.10 1.08 8.66
CA SER A 128 -24.43 1.12 8.01
C SER A 128 -25.41 2.13 8.63
N ILE A 129 -25.13 2.61 9.85
CA ILE A 129 -26.03 3.47 10.62
C ILE A 129 -26.12 4.89 10.05
N ARG A 130 -25.06 5.42 9.42
CA ARG A 130 -25.06 6.83 8.95
C ARG A 130 -25.98 7.10 7.75
N ARG A 131 -26.31 6.08 6.94
CA ARG A 131 -27.19 6.25 5.76
C ARG A 131 -28.68 6.22 6.07
N THR A 132 -29.12 5.51 7.12
CA THR A 132 -30.55 5.42 7.45
C THR A 132 -31.10 6.74 8.00
N TRP A 133 -30.29 7.52 8.72
CA TRP A 133 -30.71 8.83 9.24
C TRP A 133 -31.06 9.86 8.15
N GLY A 134 -30.39 9.81 6.99
CA GLY A 134 -30.69 10.69 5.85
C GLY A 134 -32.00 10.30 5.16
N MET A 135 -32.19 9.00 4.94
CA MET A 135 -33.35 8.43 4.24
C MET A 135 -34.65 8.56 5.06
N ILE A 136 -34.57 8.39 6.38
CA ILE A 136 -35.72 8.53 7.28
C ILE A 136 -36.24 9.98 7.31
N LYS A 137 -35.34 10.97 7.16
CA LYS A 137 -35.72 12.39 7.21
C LYS A 137 -36.53 12.84 5.99
N GLU A 138 -36.34 12.20 4.83
CA GLU A 138 -37.16 12.46 3.62
C GLU A 138 -38.56 11.84 3.68
N LEU A 139 -38.76 10.79 4.48
CA LEU A 139 -40.06 10.11 4.62
C LEU A 139 -41.09 10.90 5.45
N PHE A 140 -40.65 11.95 6.14
CA PHE A 140 -41.51 12.80 6.98
C PHE A 140 -41.68 14.22 6.42
N ARG A 141 -41.58 14.39 5.10
CA ARG A 141 -41.83 15.65 4.39
C ARG A 141 -43.02 15.55 3.45
#